data_AF-A0A7C1TAC6-F1
#
_entry.id   AF-A0A7C1TAC6-F1
#
_cell.length_a   1.000
_cell.length_b   1.000
_cell.length_c   1.000
_cell.angle_alpha   90.00
_cell.angle_beta   90.00
_cell.angle_gamma   90.00
#
_symmetry.space_group_name_H-M   'P 1'
#
loop_
_entity.id
_entity.type
_entity.pdbx_description
1 polymer ?
#
loop_
_entity_poly.entity_id
_entity_poly.type
_entity_poly.pdbx_seq_one_letter_code
_entity_poly.pdbx_strand_id
1 'polypeptide(L)'
;LRRQKEFLAGYYGASVYIPGLVQGTLHAAHAWSGDVMQAQSEEENVKYVLPKEGVFVWIDFMVIPRGSREVELAHLWINFLLEREVAAKNTGYTYYPSPLRKDLVKDLLSSEILENPAVYPPPGAKLVMTKPLTEEALQVLERMHTAVKKV
;
A
#
# COMPACT_ATOMS: atom_id res chain seq x y z
N LEU A 1 -8.86 -16.52 -16.96
CA LEU A 1 -7.51 -16.93 -16.49
C LEU A 1 -6.62 -17.40 -17.62
N ARG A 2 -6.75 -18.61 -18.19
CA ARG A 2 -5.84 -19.08 -19.27
C ARG A 2 -5.73 -18.17 -20.50
N ARG A 3 -6.84 -17.54 -20.92
CA ARG A 3 -6.83 -16.57 -22.04
C ARG A 3 -6.20 -15.22 -21.70
N GLN A 4 -6.03 -14.90 -20.43
CA GLN A 4 -5.40 -13.64 -19.99
C GLN A 4 -3.88 -13.78 -19.86
N LYS A 5 -3.33 -15.01 -19.94
CA LYS A 5 -1.90 -15.31 -19.78
C LYS A 5 -1.05 -14.59 -20.82
N GLU A 6 -1.55 -14.42 -22.04
CA GLU A 6 -0.85 -13.70 -23.13
C GLU A 6 -0.63 -12.22 -22.81
N PHE A 7 -1.45 -11.64 -21.91
CA PHE A 7 -1.35 -10.24 -21.49
C PHE A 7 -0.72 -10.08 -20.10
N LEU A 8 -0.44 -11.19 -19.39
CA LEU A 8 0.11 -11.15 -18.04
C LEU A 8 1.63 -11.17 -18.11
N ALA A 9 2.25 -10.02 -17.83
CA ALA A 9 3.71 -9.92 -17.73
C ALA A 9 4.27 -10.80 -16.60
N GLY A 10 3.60 -10.83 -15.44
CA GLY A 10 4.00 -11.68 -14.33
C GLY A 10 3.34 -11.28 -13.01
N TYR A 11 3.79 -11.94 -11.93
CA TYR A 11 3.40 -11.62 -10.55
C TYR A 11 4.59 -10.98 -9.86
N TYR A 12 4.57 -9.66 -9.79
CA TYR A 12 5.70 -8.85 -9.38
C TYR A 12 5.43 -8.14 -8.07
N GLY A 13 6.48 -7.99 -7.26
CA GLY A 13 6.48 -7.07 -6.12
C GLY A 13 6.88 -5.65 -6.55
N ALA A 14 6.84 -4.72 -5.60
CA ALA A 14 7.13 -3.31 -5.80
C ALA A 14 8.46 -3.04 -6.51
N SER A 15 9.51 -3.80 -6.18
CA SER A 15 10.84 -3.67 -6.77
C SER A 15 10.89 -3.92 -8.28
N VAL A 16 9.86 -4.54 -8.85
CA VAL A 16 9.76 -4.82 -10.29
C VAL A 16 8.65 -4.01 -10.93
N TYR A 17 7.46 -3.91 -10.32
CA TYR A 17 6.37 -3.21 -10.99
C TYR A 17 6.53 -1.68 -10.98
N ILE A 18 7.15 -1.08 -9.95
CA ILE A 18 7.37 0.38 -9.93
C ILE A 18 8.25 0.81 -11.11
N PRO A 19 9.50 0.30 -11.26
CA PRO A 19 10.32 0.67 -12.41
C PRO A 19 9.69 0.21 -13.74
N GLY A 20 8.94 -0.90 -13.73
CA GLY A 20 8.23 -1.38 -14.91
C GLY A 20 7.18 -0.40 -15.43
N LEU A 21 6.42 0.23 -14.51
CA LEU A 21 5.45 1.28 -14.83
C LEU A 21 6.16 2.56 -15.30
N VAL A 22 7.19 3.00 -14.58
CA VAL A 22 7.97 4.21 -14.93
C VAL A 22 8.61 4.10 -16.32
N GLN A 23 9.17 2.94 -16.65
CA GLN A 23 9.83 2.69 -17.93
C GLN A 23 8.85 2.33 -19.06
N GLY A 24 7.55 2.15 -18.75
CA GLY A 24 6.55 1.73 -19.72
C GLY A 24 6.66 0.27 -20.18
N THR A 25 7.45 -0.57 -19.49
CA THR A 25 7.52 -2.02 -19.78
C THR A 25 6.31 -2.79 -19.21
N LEU A 26 5.63 -2.21 -18.22
CA LEU A 26 4.31 -2.62 -17.74
C LEU A 26 3.31 -1.51 -18.01
N HIS A 27 2.19 -1.83 -18.66
CA HIS A 27 1.11 -0.86 -18.91
C HIS A 27 0.08 -0.77 -17.78
N ALA A 28 0.00 -1.79 -16.93
CA ALA A 28 -0.92 -1.83 -15.79
C ALA A 28 -0.37 -2.77 -14.70
N ALA A 29 -0.63 -2.43 -13.45
CA ALA A 29 -0.31 -3.28 -12.30
C ALA A 29 -1.43 -3.20 -11.26
N HIS A 30 -1.70 -4.31 -10.58
CA HIS A 30 -2.38 -4.26 -9.30
C HIS A 30 -1.34 -3.96 -8.24
N ALA A 31 -1.35 -2.72 -7.73
CA ALA A 31 -0.27 -2.16 -6.92
C ALA A 31 -0.83 -1.45 -5.68
N TRP A 32 0.02 -1.29 -4.66
CA TRP A 32 -0.31 -0.49 -3.49
C TRP A 32 -0.32 1.01 -3.83
N SER A 33 -1.14 1.80 -3.14
CA SER A 33 -1.44 3.17 -3.55
C SER A 33 -0.23 4.10 -3.50
N GLY A 34 0.56 4.06 -2.42
CA GLY A 34 1.77 4.88 -2.27
C GLY A 34 2.85 4.53 -3.28
N ASP A 35 2.95 3.26 -3.70
CA ASP A 35 3.90 2.84 -4.72
C ASP A 35 3.58 3.43 -6.10
N VAL A 36 2.29 3.54 -6.43
CA VAL A 36 1.86 4.21 -7.67
C VAL A 36 2.14 5.71 -7.59
N MET A 37 2.06 6.33 -6.40
CA MET A 37 2.45 7.73 -6.21
C MET A 37 3.95 7.94 -6.34
N GLN A 38 4.75 6.99 -5.85
CA GLN A 38 6.20 6.99 -6.08
C GLN A 38 6.52 6.85 -7.57
N ALA A 39 5.84 5.94 -8.29
CA ALA A 39 6.01 5.86 -9.74
C ALA A 39 5.59 7.16 -10.45
N GLN A 40 4.51 7.79 -10.01
CA GLN A 40 3.99 9.03 -10.58
C GLN A 40 4.93 10.24 -10.35
N SER A 41 5.70 10.25 -9.26
CA SER A 41 6.68 11.32 -9.02
C SER A 41 7.91 11.21 -9.93
N GLU A 42 8.16 10.04 -10.54
CA GLU A 42 9.19 9.83 -11.55
C GLU A 42 8.65 9.92 -12.99
N GLU A 43 7.39 9.51 -13.22
CA GLU A 43 6.72 9.56 -14.53
C GLU A 43 5.25 9.99 -14.39
N GLU A 44 4.95 11.23 -14.77
CA GLU A 44 3.65 11.88 -14.55
C GLU A 44 2.48 11.19 -15.27
N ASN A 45 2.75 10.38 -16.30
CA ASN A 45 1.71 9.63 -17.02
C ASN A 45 1.22 8.39 -16.27
N VAL A 46 1.92 7.92 -15.23
CA VAL A 46 1.44 6.84 -14.37
C VAL A 46 0.25 7.36 -13.55
N LYS A 47 -0.89 6.65 -13.62
CA LYS A 47 -2.13 7.03 -12.92
C LYS A 47 -2.59 5.95 -11.96
N TYR A 48 -3.04 6.37 -10.79
CA TYR A 48 -3.76 5.53 -9.85
C TYR A 48 -5.26 5.53 -10.17
N VAL A 49 -5.87 4.35 -10.13
CA VAL A 49 -7.31 4.17 -10.39
C VAL A 49 -7.95 3.46 -9.21
N LEU A 50 -9.04 4.04 -8.70
CA LEU A 50 -9.92 3.42 -7.72
C LEU A 50 -11.08 2.71 -8.45
N PRO A 51 -11.17 1.37 -8.42
CA PRO A 51 -12.30 0.64 -8.97
C PRO A 51 -13.62 0.99 -8.25
N LYS A 52 -14.71 1.16 -9.02
CA LYS A 52 -16.06 1.48 -8.53
C LYS A 52 -16.71 0.34 -7.74
N GLU A 53 -16.22 -0.88 -7.97
CA GLU A 53 -16.63 -2.10 -7.27
C GLU A 53 -16.17 -2.08 -5.81
N GLY A 54 -15.06 -1.39 -5.54
CA GLY A 54 -14.46 -1.21 -4.24
C GLY A 54 -12.97 -1.52 -4.24
N VAL A 55 -12.29 -1.06 -3.19
CA VAL A 55 -10.86 -1.27 -2.98
C VAL A 55 -10.61 -1.97 -1.66
N PHE A 56 -9.59 -2.82 -1.68
CA PHE A 56 -9.09 -3.45 -0.48
C PHE A 56 -8.34 -2.44 0.38
N VAL A 57 -8.73 -2.33 1.65
CA VAL A 57 -8.02 -1.54 2.66
C VAL A 57 -7.21 -2.47 3.54
N TRP A 58 -5.98 -2.06 3.80
CA TRP A 58 -5.02 -2.75 4.63
C TRP A 58 -4.45 -1.78 5.66
N ILE A 59 -3.86 -2.34 6.73
CA ILE A 59 -3.22 -1.58 7.79
C ILE A 59 -1.94 -2.33 8.15
N ASP A 60 -0.81 -1.63 8.06
CA ASP A 60 0.47 -2.14 8.54
C ASP A 60 0.67 -1.78 10.01
N PHE A 61 1.22 -2.72 10.77
CA PHE A 61 1.44 -2.58 12.20
C PHE A 61 2.91 -2.76 12.54
N MET A 62 3.43 -1.87 13.39
CA MET A 62 4.64 -2.16 14.14
C MET A 62 4.30 -3.08 15.31
N VAL A 63 5.08 -4.14 15.48
CA VAL A 63 4.93 -5.11 16.58
C VAL A 63 6.27 -5.32 17.25
N ILE A 64 6.26 -5.56 18.56
CA ILE A 64 7.45 -5.96 19.32
C ILE A 64 7.35 -7.47 19.58
N PRO A 65 8.14 -8.31 18.90
CA PRO A 65 8.12 -9.75 19.13
C PRO A 65 8.46 -10.07 20.59
N ARG A 66 7.82 -11.11 21.15
CA ARG A 66 8.02 -11.55 22.55
C ARG A 66 9.49 -11.84 22.91
N GLY A 67 10.30 -12.24 21.93
CA GLY A 67 11.73 -12.53 22.11
C GLY A 67 12.68 -11.35 21.90
N SER A 68 12.17 -10.12 21.76
CA SER A 68 12.99 -8.94 21.52
C SER A 68 13.89 -8.66 22.72
N ARG A 69 15.18 -8.39 22.46
CA ARG A 69 16.17 -8.10 23.50
C ARG A 69 16.11 -6.64 23.97
N GLU A 70 15.73 -5.74 23.08
CA GLU A 70 15.74 -4.28 23.30
C GLU A 70 14.31 -3.69 23.26
N VAL A 71 13.45 -4.13 24.18
CA VAL A 71 12.02 -3.75 24.19
C VAL A 71 11.84 -2.25 24.42
N GLU A 72 12.62 -1.64 25.31
CA GLU A 72 12.55 -0.20 25.60
C GLU A 72 12.91 0.63 24.37
N LEU A 73 13.98 0.25 23.65
CA LEU A 73 14.38 0.95 22.42
C LEU A 73 13.32 0.81 21.33
N ALA A 74 12.68 -0.36 21.21
CA ALA A 74 11.58 -0.55 20.27
C ALA A 74 10.38 0.37 20.59
N HIS A 75 10.05 0.55 21.87
CA HIS A 75 9.03 1.53 22.29
C HIS A 75 9.43 2.96 21.97
N LEU A 76 10.69 3.36 22.23
CA LEU A 76 11.19 4.69 21.89
C LEU A 76 11.13 4.95 20.37
N TRP A 77 11.44 3.94 19.55
CA TRP A 77 11.32 4.03 18.10
C TRP A 77 9.88 4.21 17.64
N ILE A 78 8.94 3.41 18.18
CA ILE A 78 7.52 3.55 17.88
C ILE A 78 7.03 4.94 18.29
N ASN A 79 7.42 5.44 19.48
CA ASN A 79 7.06 6.78 19.94
C ASN A 79 7.59 7.86 18.99
N PHE A 80 8.85 7.76 18.58
CA PHE A 80 9.46 8.71 17.64
C PHE A 80 8.71 8.75 16.30
N LEU A 81 8.33 7.60 15.73
CA LEU A 81 7.55 7.56 14.49
C LEU A 81 6.13 8.13 14.62
N LEU A 82 5.60 8.18 15.85
CA LEU A 82 4.30 8.78 16.16
C LEU A 82 4.39 10.27 16.51
N GLU A 83 5.59 10.85 16.59
CA GLU A 83 5.73 12.31 16.67
C GLU A 83 5.16 12.94 15.41
N ARG A 84 4.40 14.03 15.59
CA ARG A 84 3.58 14.64 14.54
C ARG A 84 4.39 15.02 13.30
N GLU A 85 5.53 15.66 13.50
CA GLU A 85 6.44 16.11 12.44
C GLU A 85 7.10 14.93 11.72
N VAL A 86 7.43 13.86 12.46
CA VAL A 86 8.03 12.64 11.91
C VAL A 86 7.00 11.87 11.09
N ALA A 87 5.79 11.70 11.62
CA ALA A 87 4.68 11.06 10.95
C ALA A 87 4.30 11.80 9.65
N ALA A 88 4.21 13.14 9.70
CA ALA A 88 3.93 13.96 8.53
C ALA A 88 5.05 13.84 7.47
N LYS A 89 6.31 13.90 7.90
CA LYS A 89 7.46 13.70 6.99
C LYS A 89 7.42 12.33 6.34
N ASN A 90 7.06 11.28 7.09
CA ASN A 90 6.96 9.93 6.56
C ASN A 90 5.82 9.80 5.54
N THR A 91 4.64 10.39 5.82
CA THR A 91 3.54 10.47 4.85
C THR A 91 3.94 11.25 3.61
N GLY A 92 4.66 12.37 3.77
CA GLY A 92 5.13 13.18 2.65
C GLY A 92 6.12 12.46 1.73
N TYR A 93 6.91 11.54 2.28
CA TYR A 93 7.86 10.74 1.53
C TYR A 93 7.24 9.50 0.89
N THR A 94 6.37 8.80 1.63
CA THR A 94 5.85 7.47 1.22
C THR A 94 4.48 7.53 0.55
N TYR A 95 3.78 8.65 0.63
CA TYR A 95 2.39 8.81 0.21
C TYR A 95 1.40 7.88 0.93
N TYR A 96 1.79 7.27 2.05
CA TYR A 96 0.87 6.54 2.93
C TYR A 96 0.41 7.40 4.10
N PRO A 97 -0.89 7.40 4.42
CA PRO A 97 -1.39 8.15 5.55
C PRO A 97 -0.83 7.59 6.87
N SER A 98 -0.35 8.49 7.73
CA SER A 98 0.11 8.14 9.07
C SER A 98 -1.03 7.57 9.93
N PRO A 99 -0.73 6.84 11.02
CA PRO A 99 -1.76 6.40 11.99
C PRO A 99 -2.34 7.55 12.82
N LEU A 100 -1.73 8.75 12.81
CA LEU A 100 -2.30 9.93 13.43
C LEU A 100 -3.53 10.38 12.65
N ARG A 101 -4.53 10.92 13.35
CA ARG A 101 -5.70 11.51 12.68
C ARG A 101 -5.23 12.61 11.72
N LYS A 102 -5.80 12.65 10.52
CA LYS A 102 -5.45 13.62 9.47
C LYS A 102 -5.46 15.07 9.96
N ASP A 103 -6.39 15.44 10.84
CA ASP A 103 -6.50 16.80 11.37
C ASP A 103 -5.32 17.24 12.25
N LEU A 104 -4.57 16.29 12.80
CA LEU A 104 -3.38 16.56 13.61
C LEU A 104 -2.15 16.84 12.75
N VAL A 105 -2.09 16.41 11.50
CA VAL A 105 -0.91 16.52 10.63
C VAL A 105 -1.15 17.36 9.36
N LYS A 106 -2.40 17.74 9.08
CA LYS A 106 -2.80 18.38 7.81
C LYS A 106 -2.07 19.68 7.48
N ASP A 107 -1.64 20.45 8.47
CA ASP A 107 -0.89 21.69 8.29
C ASP A 107 0.60 21.48 8.01
N LEU A 108 1.09 20.25 8.15
CA LEU A 108 2.46 19.84 7.80
C LEU A 108 2.55 19.13 6.45
N LEU A 109 1.42 18.91 5.77
CA LEU A 109 1.32 18.18 4.50
C LEU A 109 0.90 19.11 3.37
N SER A 110 1.36 18.85 2.15
CA SER A 110 0.96 19.62 0.97
C SER A 110 -0.50 19.33 0.59
N SER A 111 -1.14 20.28 -0.11
CA SER A 111 -2.47 20.06 -0.70
C SER A 111 -2.47 18.87 -1.66
N GLU A 112 -1.39 18.69 -2.42
CA GLU A 112 -1.19 17.54 -3.30
C GLU A 112 -1.39 16.23 -2.55
N ILE A 113 -0.80 16.04 -1.37
CA ILE A 113 -0.99 14.82 -0.56
C ILE A 113 -2.40 14.76 0.02
N LEU A 114 -2.88 15.89 0.57
CA LEU A 114 -4.15 15.93 1.31
C LEU A 114 -5.37 15.70 0.43
N GLU A 115 -5.30 16.07 -0.84
CA GLU A 115 -6.38 15.98 -1.83
C GLU A 115 -6.22 14.75 -2.73
N ASN A 116 -5.11 14.02 -2.63
CA ASN A 116 -4.88 12.86 -3.48
C ASN A 116 -5.73 11.64 -3.05
N PRO A 117 -6.58 11.11 -3.94
CA PRO A 117 -7.46 9.98 -3.62
C PRO A 117 -6.72 8.66 -3.37
N ALA A 118 -5.45 8.53 -3.80
CA ALA A 118 -4.59 7.39 -3.49
C ALA A 118 -4.10 7.38 -2.03
N VAL A 119 -3.97 8.57 -1.42
CA VAL A 119 -3.54 8.76 -0.03
C VAL A 119 -4.76 8.82 0.89
N TYR A 120 -5.73 9.67 0.54
CA TYR A 120 -6.98 9.86 1.27
C TYR A 120 -8.16 9.62 0.32
N PRO A 121 -8.74 8.40 0.30
CA PRO A 121 -9.87 8.08 -0.56
C PRO A 121 -11.04 9.06 -0.38
N PRO A 122 -11.73 9.44 -1.47
CA PRO A 122 -12.80 10.41 -1.41
C PRO A 122 -14.01 9.87 -0.65
N PRO A 123 -14.87 10.75 -0.09
CA PRO A 123 -16.15 10.35 0.48
C PRO A 123 -16.96 9.50 -0.52
N GLY A 124 -17.51 8.38 -0.04
CA GLY A 124 -18.29 7.45 -0.88
C GLY A 124 -17.46 6.38 -1.59
N ALA A 125 -16.13 6.39 -1.50
CA ALA A 125 -15.32 5.26 -1.93
C ALA A 125 -15.72 3.98 -1.17
N LYS A 126 -15.90 2.87 -1.90
CA LYS A 126 -16.22 1.57 -1.30
C LYS A 126 -14.95 0.92 -0.79
N LEU A 127 -14.75 0.97 0.52
CA LEU A 127 -13.58 0.41 1.19
C LEU A 127 -13.93 -0.95 1.79
N VAL A 128 -13.15 -1.98 1.48
CA VAL A 128 -13.37 -3.36 1.94
C VAL A 128 -12.15 -3.82 2.72
N MET A 129 -12.37 -4.22 3.98
CA MET A 129 -11.33 -4.84 4.81
C MET A 129 -11.66 -6.31 5.02
N THR A 130 -10.66 -7.18 4.89
CA THR A 130 -10.83 -8.61 5.16
C THR A 130 -10.92 -8.85 6.67
N LYS A 131 -11.78 -9.79 7.06
CA LYS A 131 -11.72 -10.36 8.40
C LYS A 131 -10.49 -11.27 8.53
N PRO A 132 -9.95 -11.45 9.75
CA PRO A 132 -8.95 -12.49 9.99
C PRO A 132 -9.45 -13.83 9.44
N LEU A 133 -8.58 -14.51 8.70
CA LEU A 133 -8.88 -15.79 8.07
C LEU A 133 -8.56 -16.93 9.03
N THR A 134 -9.31 -18.02 8.96
CA THR A 134 -8.94 -19.27 9.65
C THR A 134 -7.78 -19.94 8.94
N GLU A 135 -7.10 -20.84 9.63
CA GLU A 135 -5.99 -21.60 9.05
C GLU A 135 -6.43 -22.40 7.81
N GLU A 136 -7.63 -22.98 7.84
CA GLU A 136 -8.19 -23.72 6.70
C GLU A 136 -8.41 -22.79 5.50
N ALA A 137 -8.91 -21.58 5.73
CA ALA A 137 -9.11 -20.59 4.68
C ALA A 137 -7.77 -20.12 4.08
N LEU A 138 -6.74 -19.92 4.91
CA LEU A 138 -5.40 -19.58 4.46
C LEU A 138 -4.79 -20.69 3.59
N GLN A 139 -4.94 -21.95 3.99
CA GLN A 139 -4.48 -23.09 3.19
C GLN A 139 -5.19 -23.18 1.83
N VAL A 140 -6.49 -22.86 1.77
CA VAL A 140 -7.23 -22.77 0.49
C VAL A 140 -6.65 -21.66 -0.38
N LEU A 141 -6.44 -20.46 0.17
CA LEU A 141 -5.87 -19.34 -0.57
C LEU A 141 -4.48 -19.65 -1.11
N GLU A 142 -3.62 -20.30 -0.32
CA GLU A 142 -2.27 -20.68 -0.76
C GLU A 142 -2.31 -21.65 -1.95
N ARG A 143 -3.20 -22.65 -1.90
CA ARG A 143 -3.42 -23.57 -3.03
C ARG A 143 -3.91 -22.84 -4.26
N MET A 144 -4.87 -21.93 -4.11
CA MET A 144 -5.40 -21.12 -5.22
C MET A 144 -4.32 -20.23 -5.83
N HIS A 145 -3.56 -19.53 -4.99
CA HIS A 145 -2.46 -18.66 -5.39
C HIS A 145 -1.40 -19.43 -6.18
N THR A 146 -0.97 -20.59 -5.68
CA THR A 146 -0.03 -21.48 -6.38
C THR A 146 -0.59 -21.96 -7.71
N ALA A 147 -1.86 -22.38 -7.76
CA ALA A 147 -2.48 -22.86 -8.99
C ALA A 147 -2.57 -21.77 -10.05
N VAL A 148 -2.98 -20.56 -9.65
CA VAL A 148 -3.10 -19.40 -10.53
C VAL A 148 -1.74 -19.01 -11.14
N LYS A 149 -0.65 -19.08 -10.36
CA LYS A 149 0.70 -18.76 -10.85
C LYS A 149 1.30 -19.81 -11.79
N LYS A 150 0.86 -21.07 -11.69
CA LYS A 150 1.38 -22.19 -12.50
C LYS A 150 0.73 -22.32 -13.87
N VAL A 151 -0.54 -21.90 -13.99
CA VAL A 151 -1.28 -21.86 -15.26
C VAL A 151 -0.80 -20.70 -16.09
#